data_AF-A0A1J4XLR5-F1
#
_entry.id   AF-A0A1J4XLR5-F1
#
_cell.length_a   1.000
_cell.length_b   1.000
_cell.length_c   1.000
_cell.angle_alpha   90.00
_cell.angle_beta   90.00
_cell.angle_gamma   90.00
#
_symmetry.space_group_name_H-M   'P 1'
#
loop_
_entity.id
_entity.type
_entity.pdbx_description
1 polymer ?
#
loop_
_entity_poly.entity_id
_entity_poly.type
_entity_poly.pdbx_seq_one_letter_code
_entity_poly.pdbx_strand_id
1 'polypeptide(L)'
;MINNIKLPEVINIGAVPYKVSYPYIFEANITKDIGLHCPYISEIRISAVGENGIPICKQTVYETLLHEIIHAADYIYCGGILEEDLVGKLGFSLFQLISENNFTHGNNRLKNIKVGAFNFTIKNDCIFTNNDIVTYWDSMVDTISIAGSVDGYTISPEFMSMMIFTTVARIMCNLYKIDLPKLNEEMDEKEVLYRILFNGLYNTLTVNNLFNFFYKGNYNERYV
;
A
#
# COMPACT_ATOMS: atom_id res chain seq x y z
N MET A 1 7.71 8.70 27.24
CA MET A 1 8.98 8.66 26.47
C MET A 1 8.60 8.66 25.01
N ILE A 2 9.26 9.46 24.17
CA ILE A 2 9.08 9.36 22.71
C ILE A 2 9.72 8.03 22.30
N ASN A 3 8.94 7.14 21.69
CA ASN A 3 9.45 5.87 21.19
C ASN A 3 10.60 6.15 20.21
N ASN A 4 11.71 5.40 20.32
CA ASN A 4 12.87 5.56 19.45
C ASN A 4 12.57 4.96 18.06
N ILE A 5 11.69 5.63 17.32
CA ILE A 5 11.22 5.20 16.00
C ILE A 5 12.14 5.83 14.97
N LYS A 6 12.75 4.99 14.14
CA LYS A 6 13.55 5.42 13.00
C LYS A 6 12.71 5.27 11.73
N LEU A 7 12.32 6.39 11.13
CA LEU A 7 11.72 6.42 9.80
C LEU A 7 12.82 6.54 8.73
N PRO A 8 12.59 6.09 7.49
CA PRO A 8 13.47 6.46 6.37
C PRO A 8 13.49 7.98 6.25
N GLU A 9 14.66 8.58 5.97
CA GLU A 9 14.79 10.03 5.79
C GLU A 9 14.35 10.50 4.39
N VAL A 10 14.38 9.58 3.41
CA VAL A 10 13.97 9.80 2.03
C VAL A 10 13.20 8.60 1.53
N ILE A 11 12.10 8.84 0.80
CA ILE A 11 11.31 7.83 0.09
C ILE A 11 11.18 8.26 -1.37
N ASN A 12 11.58 7.39 -2.30
CA ASN A 12 11.42 7.64 -3.73
C ASN A 12 10.02 7.23 -4.20
N ILE A 13 9.26 8.15 -4.77
CA ILE A 13 7.88 7.94 -5.27
C ILE A 13 7.85 8.41 -6.72
N GLY A 14 7.70 7.48 -7.67
CA GLY A 14 7.76 7.79 -9.11
C GLY A 14 9.03 8.55 -9.54
N ALA A 15 10.19 8.14 -9.02
CA ALA A 15 11.48 8.80 -9.19
C ALA A 15 11.61 10.20 -8.54
N VAL A 16 10.60 10.67 -7.79
CA VAL A 16 10.68 11.89 -6.99
C VAL A 16 11.16 11.54 -5.56
N PRO A 17 12.28 12.11 -5.09
CA PRO A 17 12.76 11.87 -3.75
C PRO A 17 11.97 12.72 -2.73
N TYR A 18 11.07 12.09 -2.00
CA TYR A 18 10.37 12.74 -0.90
C TYR A 18 11.21 12.72 0.37
N LYS A 19 11.47 13.90 0.95
CA LYS A 19 12.05 14.01 2.29
C LYS A 19 11.01 13.60 3.34
N VAL A 20 11.41 12.79 4.31
CA VAL A 20 10.57 12.44 5.46
C VAL A 20 11.09 13.13 6.71
N SER A 21 10.29 14.04 7.26
CA SER A 21 10.60 14.78 8.47
C SER A 21 9.88 14.16 9.67
N TYR A 22 10.64 13.49 10.54
CA TYR A 22 10.15 12.91 11.80
C TYR A 22 11.20 13.02 12.91
N PRO A 23 10.83 13.47 14.13
CA PRO A 23 9.54 14.06 14.47
C PRO A 23 9.42 15.48 13.90
N TYR A 24 8.30 15.78 13.23
CA TYR A 24 7.95 17.13 12.82
C TYR A 24 7.08 17.79 13.89
N ILE A 25 7.31 19.08 14.15
CA ILE A 25 6.51 19.88 15.08
C ILE A 25 5.63 20.79 14.23
N PHE A 26 4.33 20.51 14.18
CA PHE A 26 3.35 21.37 13.54
C PHE A 26 3.14 22.64 14.37
N GLU A 27 2.97 23.77 13.71
CA GLU A 27 2.66 25.03 14.39
C GLU A 27 1.27 24.93 15.04
N ALA A 28 1.19 25.32 16.32
CA ALA A 28 0.08 25.02 17.24
C ALA A 28 -1.33 25.49 16.80
N ASN A 29 -1.43 26.26 15.71
CA ASN A 29 -2.69 26.82 15.21
C ASN A 29 -3.04 26.34 13.80
N ILE A 30 -2.22 25.49 13.16
CA ILE A 30 -2.34 25.26 11.71
C ILE A 30 -3.01 23.91 11.40
N THR A 31 -2.77 22.84 12.17
CA THR A 31 -3.41 21.55 11.90
C THR A 31 -3.52 20.66 13.14
N LYS A 32 -4.58 19.85 13.18
CA LYS A 32 -4.77 18.72 14.13
C LYS A 32 -4.02 17.47 13.68
N ASP A 33 -3.25 17.59 12.61
CA ASP A 33 -2.80 16.46 11.82
C ASP A 33 -1.53 15.86 12.42
N ILE A 34 -1.48 14.53 12.44
CA ILE A 34 -0.30 13.76 12.83
C ILE A 34 0.62 13.49 11.63
N GLY A 35 0.14 13.73 10.41
CA GLY A 35 0.84 13.58 9.15
C GLY A 35 0.50 14.71 8.19
N LEU A 36 1.40 15.02 7.24
CA LEU A 36 1.13 15.95 6.17
C LEU A 36 2.01 15.66 4.94
N HIS A 37 1.37 15.40 3.81
CA HIS A 37 1.97 15.37 2.49
C HIS A 37 2.08 16.78 1.89
N CYS A 38 3.29 17.18 1.53
CA CYS A 38 3.58 18.48 0.91
C CYS A 38 4.08 18.26 -0.53
N PRO A 39 3.20 18.18 -1.54
CA PRO A 39 3.56 17.80 -2.91
C PRO A 39 4.59 18.75 -3.54
N TYR A 40 4.37 20.07 -3.42
CA TYR A 40 5.19 21.08 -4.09
C TYR A 40 6.65 21.12 -3.66
N ILE A 41 6.94 20.68 -2.44
CA ILE A 41 8.31 20.61 -1.89
C ILE A 41 8.78 19.16 -1.71
N SER A 42 7.99 18.19 -2.15
CA SER A 42 8.26 16.75 -2.02
C SER A 42 8.67 16.38 -0.59
N GLU A 43 7.82 16.70 0.39
CA GLU A 43 8.07 16.40 1.80
C GLU A 43 6.88 15.66 2.42
N ILE A 44 7.17 14.67 3.28
CA ILE A 44 6.23 14.00 4.17
C ILE A 44 6.62 14.39 5.60
N ARG A 45 5.68 14.97 6.35
CA ARG A 45 5.90 15.41 7.73
C ARG A 45 5.08 14.53 8.66
N ILE A 46 5.69 14.02 9.72
CA ILE A 46 4.99 13.15 10.68
C ILE A 46 5.33 13.61 12.09
N SER A 47 4.30 13.82 12.90
CA SER A 47 4.45 14.18 14.31
C SER A 47 4.73 12.95 15.17
N ALA A 48 5.51 13.13 16.25
CA ALA A 48 5.62 12.12 17.30
C ALA A 48 4.52 12.24 18.37
N VAL A 49 3.70 13.29 18.32
CA VAL A 49 2.66 13.60 19.30
C VAL A 49 1.33 13.93 18.60
N GLY A 50 0.21 13.56 19.22
CA GLY A 50 -1.13 13.94 18.77
C GLY A 50 -1.53 15.36 19.22
N GLU A 51 -2.80 15.71 19.00
CA GLU A 51 -3.36 17.05 19.27
C GLU A 51 -3.08 17.60 20.67
N ASN A 52 -2.99 16.74 21.69
CA ASN A 52 -2.81 17.13 23.09
C ASN A 52 -1.33 17.07 23.55
N GLY A 53 -0.38 16.97 22.63
CA GLY A 53 1.03 16.73 22.94
C GLY A 53 1.33 15.33 23.48
N ILE A 54 0.34 14.42 23.44
CA ILE A 54 0.48 13.04 23.89
C ILE A 54 1.26 12.26 22.83
N PRO A 55 2.35 11.55 23.19
CA PRO A 55 3.08 10.69 22.27
C PRO A 55 2.17 9.65 21.61
N ILE A 56 2.25 9.54 20.28
CA ILE A 56 1.53 8.49 19.55
C ILE A 56 2.32 7.19 19.55
N CYS A 57 1.61 6.07 19.47
CA CYS A 57 2.26 4.76 19.47
C CYS A 57 2.99 4.51 18.14
N LYS A 58 3.89 3.52 18.16
CA LYS A 58 4.69 3.16 16.98
C LYS A 58 3.84 2.74 15.78
N GLN A 59 2.76 2.02 16.03
CA GLN A 59 1.83 1.61 14.98
C GLN A 59 1.19 2.83 14.30
N THR A 60 0.70 3.80 15.07
CA THR A 60 0.11 5.03 14.51
C THR A 60 1.12 5.80 13.65
N VAL A 61 2.39 5.91 14.06
CA VAL A 61 3.42 6.55 13.23
C VAL A 61 3.59 5.86 11.88
N TYR A 62 3.55 4.52 11.85
CA TYR A 62 3.69 3.75 10.62
C TYR A 62 2.44 3.80 9.73
N GLU A 63 1.26 3.77 10.33
CA GLU A 63 0.00 3.98 9.62
C GLU A 63 -0.04 5.37 8.98
N THR A 64 0.34 6.41 9.72
CA THR A 64 0.48 7.77 9.20
C THR A 64 1.48 7.83 8.07
N LEU A 65 2.66 7.19 8.19
CA LEU A 65 3.63 7.17 7.11
C LEU A 65 3.05 6.54 5.83
N LEU A 66 2.35 5.40 5.94
CA LEU A 66 1.75 4.76 4.77
C LEU A 66 0.62 5.61 4.17
N HIS A 67 -0.18 6.26 5.01
CA HIS A 67 -1.21 7.20 4.58
C HIS A 67 -0.61 8.35 3.74
N GLU A 68 0.45 9.01 4.22
CA GLU A 68 1.11 10.08 3.46
C GLU A 68 1.80 9.57 2.19
N ILE A 69 2.32 8.34 2.19
CA ILE A 69 2.84 7.70 0.96
C ILE A 69 1.73 7.51 -0.06
N ILE A 70 0.49 7.20 0.36
CA ILE A 70 -0.64 7.05 -0.56
C ILE A 70 -1.03 8.41 -1.15
N HIS A 71 -1.07 9.49 -0.37
CA HIS A 71 -1.26 10.83 -0.93
C HIS A 71 -0.18 11.18 -1.96
N ALA A 72 1.08 10.90 -1.65
CA ALA A 72 2.18 11.15 -2.56
C ALA A 72 2.11 10.27 -3.83
N ALA A 73 1.74 8.99 -3.70
CA ALA A 73 1.53 8.11 -4.83
C ALA A 73 0.34 8.55 -5.70
N ASP A 74 -0.78 8.92 -5.09
CA ASP A 74 -1.94 9.48 -5.79
C ASP A 74 -1.56 10.74 -6.56
N TYR A 75 -0.85 11.68 -5.92
CA TYR A 75 -0.36 12.89 -6.59
C TYR A 75 0.53 12.59 -7.80
N ILE A 76 1.47 11.65 -7.67
CA ILE A 76 2.45 11.32 -8.71
C ILE A 76 1.86 10.47 -9.84
N TYR A 77 1.05 9.47 -9.52
CA TYR A 77 0.58 8.47 -10.49
C TYR A 77 -0.84 8.73 -10.99
N CYS A 78 -1.68 9.37 -10.18
CA CYS A 78 -3.13 9.50 -10.43
C CYS A 78 -3.60 10.95 -10.51
N GLY A 79 -2.72 11.92 -10.26
CA GLY A 79 -3.05 13.35 -10.34
C GLY A 79 -3.71 13.93 -9.09
N GLY A 80 -3.66 13.24 -7.95
CA GLY A 80 -4.19 13.76 -6.68
C GLY A 80 -5.72 13.73 -6.61
N ILE A 81 -6.33 12.64 -7.06
CA ILE A 81 -7.79 12.51 -7.21
C ILE A 81 -8.46 11.82 -6.03
N LEU A 82 -7.69 11.22 -5.12
CA LEU A 82 -8.25 10.51 -3.97
C LEU A 82 -8.66 11.49 -2.87
N GLU A 83 -9.87 11.31 -2.37
CA GLU A 83 -10.36 12.04 -1.19
C GLU A 83 -9.72 11.51 0.09
N GLU A 84 -9.62 12.37 1.11
CA GLU A 84 -9.04 12.07 2.42
C GLU A 84 -9.61 10.78 3.06
N ASP A 85 -10.92 10.59 3.03
CA ASP A 85 -11.57 9.38 3.58
C ASP A 85 -11.15 8.10 2.84
N LEU A 86 -10.96 8.18 1.52
CA LEU A 86 -10.46 7.06 0.72
C LEU A 86 -9.00 6.77 1.05
N VAL A 87 -8.16 7.80 1.18
CA VAL A 87 -6.76 7.64 1.56
C VAL A 87 -6.63 7.07 2.97
N GLY A 88 -7.46 7.51 3.91
CA GLY A 88 -7.56 6.94 5.26
C GLY A 88 -7.90 5.45 5.24
N LYS A 89 -8.95 5.06 4.51
CA LYS A 89 -9.36 3.65 4.35
C LYS A 89 -8.29 2.79 3.67
N LEU A 90 -7.66 3.31 2.62
CA LEU A 90 -6.56 2.62 1.92
C LEU A 90 -5.35 2.48 2.83
N GLY A 91 -4.94 3.54 3.52
CA GLY A 91 -3.80 3.55 4.43
C GLY A 91 -3.93 2.50 5.52
N PHE A 92 -5.07 2.48 6.21
CA PHE A 92 -5.35 1.48 7.23
C PHE A 92 -5.38 0.05 6.65
N SER A 93 -6.10 -0.15 5.54
CA SER A 93 -6.30 -1.49 4.97
C SER A 93 -5.01 -2.06 4.38
N LEU A 94 -4.22 -1.23 3.69
CA LEU A 94 -2.91 -1.61 3.15
C LEU A 94 -1.90 -1.86 4.26
N PHE A 95 -1.94 -1.07 5.35
CA PHE A 95 -1.09 -1.32 6.50
C PHE A 95 -1.40 -2.68 7.12
N GLN A 96 -2.67 -3.00 7.32
CA GLN A 96 -3.08 -4.33 7.80
C GLN A 96 -2.61 -5.42 6.82
N LEU A 97 -2.84 -5.22 5.53
CA LEU A 97 -2.44 -6.17 4.49
C LEU A 97 -0.93 -6.44 4.50
N ILE A 98 -0.11 -5.40 4.51
CA ILE A 98 1.36 -5.53 4.48
C ILE A 98 1.90 -6.08 5.82
N SER A 99 1.30 -5.68 6.93
CA SER A 99 1.79 -6.10 8.25
C SER A 99 1.48 -7.55 8.58
N GLU A 100 0.33 -8.06 8.13
CA GLU A 100 -0.11 -9.44 8.36
C GLU A 100 0.46 -10.43 7.36
N ASN A 101 0.90 -9.96 6.19
CA ASN A 101 1.42 -10.80 5.12
C ASN A 101 2.89 -10.47 4.88
N ASN A 102 3.76 -11.46 4.90
CA ASN A 102 5.20 -11.27 4.68
C ASN A 102 5.54 -10.96 3.21
N PHE A 103 4.95 -9.88 2.67
CA PHE A 103 5.24 -9.38 1.34
C PHE A 103 6.72 -9.06 1.26
N THR A 104 7.36 -9.60 0.24
CA THR A 104 8.79 -9.40 -0.02
C THR A 104 8.94 -9.32 -1.53
N HIS A 105 9.78 -8.39 -2.00
CA HIS A 105 10.04 -8.26 -3.42
C HIS A 105 10.66 -9.55 -3.97
N GLY A 106 10.18 -10.00 -5.13
CA GLY A 106 10.61 -11.25 -5.76
C GLY A 106 10.14 -12.53 -5.05
N ASN A 107 9.31 -12.43 -4.01
CA ASN A 107 8.74 -13.61 -3.34
C ASN A 107 7.51 -14.11 -4.09
N ASN A 108 7.72 -15.02 -5.03
CA ASN A 108 6.68 -15.79 -5.73
C ASN A 108 6.19 -17.02 -4.93
N ARG A 109 6.59 -17.17 -3.66
CA ARG A 109 6.28 -18.33 -2.81
C ARG A 109 5.22 -18.04 -1.76
N LEU A 110 4.57 -16.88 -1.81
CA LEU A 110 3.37 -16.63 -1.01
C LEU A 110 2.33 -17.69 -1.40
N LYS A 111 1.96 -18.54 -0.43
CA LYS A 111 0.95 -19.60 -0.59
C LYS A 111 -0.38 -19.22 0.01
N ASN A 112 -0.37 -18.35 1.02
CA ASN A 112 -1.56 -17.90 1.71
C ASN A 112 -1.46 -16.39 1.93
N ILE A 113 -2.57 -15.68 1.77
CA ILE A 113 -2.69 -14.27 2.11
C ILE A 113 -3.93 -14.06 2.96
N LYS A 114 -3.79 -13.24 4.00
CA LYS A 114 -4.88 -12.82 4.86
C LYS A 114 -5.34 -11.40 4.49
N VAL A 115 -6.64 -11.23 4.25
CA VAL A 115 -7.26 -9.91 4.05
C VAL A 115 -8.40 -9.80 5.05
N GLY A 116 -8.17 -9.06 6.15
CA GLY A 116 -9.13 -8.96 7.24
C GLY A 116 -9.39 -10.30 7.92
N ALA A 117 -10.63 -10.79 7.81
CA ALA A 117 -11.06 -12.08 8.35
C ALA A 117 -10.91 -13.24 7.34
N PHE A 118 -10.58 -12.95 6.09
CA PHE A 118 -10.52 -13.93 5.00
C PHE A 118 -9.09 -14.43 4.79
N ASN A 119 -8.94 -15.72 4.51
CA ASN A 119 -7.66 -16.34 4.17
C ASN A 119 -7.77 -16.89 2.75
N PHE A 120 -6.93 -16.39 1.85
CA PHE A 120 -6.88 -16.79 0.46
C PHE A 120 -5.71 -17.73 0.22
N THR A 121 -5.96 -18.80 -0.55
CA THR A 121 -4.89 -19.64 -1.08
C THR A 121 -4.39 -19.05 -2.39
N ILE A 122 -3.08 -18.91 -2.54
CA ILE A 122 -2.44 -18.49 -3.80
C ILE A 122 -1.98 -19.71 -4.57
N LYS A 123 -2.48 -19.86 -5.80
CA LYS A 123 -1.96 -20.80 -6.79
C LYS A 123 -1.08 -20.04 -7.76
N ASN A 124 0.23 -20.15 -7.55
CA ASN A 124 1.22 -19.63 -8.49
C ASN A 124 1.36 -20.58 -9.68
N ASP A 125 1.99 -20.10 -10.74
CA ASP A 125 2.37 -20.90 -11.91
C ASP A 125 1.20 -21.51 -12.69
N CYS A 126 0.04 -20.85 -12.68
CA CYS A 126 -1.09 -21.27 -13.51
C CYS A 126 -0.80 -20.99 -14.99
N ILE A 127 -1.24 -21.90 -15.86
CA ILE A 127 -1.14 -21.75 -17.31
C ILE A 127 -2.48 -21.21 -17.80
N PHE A 128 -2.49 -19.97 -18.26
CA PHE A 128 -3.68 -19.36 -18.88
C PHE A 128 -3.51 -19.39 -20.39
N THR A 129 -4.59 -19.77 -21.09
CA THR A 129 -4.64 -19.82 -22.57
C THR A 129 -5.25 -18.55 -23.17
N ASN A 130 -5.55 -17.54 -22.34
CA ASN A 130 -6.11 -16.27 -22.75
C ASN A 130 -5.27 -15.13 -22.16
N ASN A 131 -4.79 -14.23 -23.02
CA ASN A 131 -3.89 -13.13 -22.68
C ASN A 131 -4.52 -12.08 -21.75
N ASP A 132 -5.85 -12.07 -21.65
CA ASP A 132 -6.58 -11.06 -20.89
C ASP A 132 -6.64 -11.33 -19.38
N ILE A 133 -6.28 -12.55 -18.94
CA ILE A 133 -6.39 -12.95 -17.53
C ILE A 133 -5.04 -13.44 -17.01
N VAL A 134 -4.30 -12.50 -16.42
CA VAL A 134 -3.04 -12.81 -15.71
C VAL A 134 -3.27 -13.17 -14.23
N THR A 135 -4.45 -12.85 -13.70
CA THR A 135 -4.88 -13.23 -12.35
C THR A 135 -6.37 -13.51 -12.29
N TYR A 136 -6.78 -14.54 -11.54
CA TYR A 136 -8.19 -14.90 -11.33
C TYR A 136 -8.48 -15.07 -9.84
N TRP A 137 -9.56 -14.47 -9.36
CA TRP A 137 -10.07 -14.67 -8.00
C TRP A 137 -11.36 -15.49 -8.05
N ASP A 138 -11.33 -16.66 -7.42
CA ASP A 138 -12.50 -17.48 -7.17
C ASP A 138 -13.01 -17.20 -5.75
N SER A 139 -14.15 -16.51 -5.66
CA SER A 139 -14.79 -16.17 -4.38
C SER A 139 -15.53 -17.33 -3.73
N MET A 140 -15.76 -18.44 -4.44
CA MET A 140 -16.40 -19.62 -3.84
C MET A 140 -15.42 -20.49 -3.06
N VAL A 141 -14.15 -20.46 -3.42
CA VAL A 141 -13.09 -21.29 -2.81
C VAL A 141 -11.90 -20.48 -2.28
N ASP A 142 -12.08 -19.17 -2.09
CA ASP A 142 -11.07 -18.24 -1.58
C ASP A 142 -9.68 -18.45 -2.21
N THR A 143 -9.65 -18.61 -3.54
CA THR A 143 -8.41 -18.90 -4.27
C THR A 143 -8.06 -17.77 -5.21
N ILE A 144 -6.80 -17.33 -5.16
CA ILE A 144 -6.20 -16.38 -6.09
C ILE A 144 -5.24 -17.17 -6.98
N SER A 145 -5.52 -17.23 -8.28
CA SER A 145 -4.67 -17.90 -9.27
C SER A 145 -3.86 -16.86 -10.03
N ILE A 146 -2.55 -17.05 -10.12
CA ILE A 146 -1.60 -16.13 -10.76
C ILE A 146 -0.91 -16.87 -11.90
N ALA A 147 -0.83 -16.23 -13.07
CA ALA A 147 -0.16 -16.80 -14.23
C ALA A 147 1.34 -16.98 -13.97
N GLY A 148 1.90 -18.16 -14.31
CA GLY A 148 3.36 -18.36 -14.39
C GLY A 148 3.91 -18.22 -15.81
N SER A 149 3.05 -18.38 -16.80
CA SER A 149 3.37 -18.16 -18.21
C SER A 149 2.15 -17.70 -18.99
N VAL A 150 2.38 -16.82 -19.97
CA VAL A 150 1.37 -16.37 -20.93
C VAL A 150 1.94 -16.58 -22.32
N ASP A 151 1.23 -17.28 -23.20
CA ASP A 151 1.68 -17.63 -24.56
C ASP A 151 3.10 -18.23 -24.64
N GLY A 152 3.48 -19.04 -23.64
CA GLY A 152 4.79 -19.68 -23.58
C GLY A 152 5.93 -18.81 -23.04
N TYR A 153 5.66 -17.55 -22.68
CA TYR A 153 6.62 -16.68 -22.00
C TYR A 153 6.49 -16.81 -20.49
N THR A 154 7.58 -17.21 -19.82
CA THR A 154 7.64 -17.27 -18.35
C THR A 154 7.61 -15.87 -17.75
N ILE A 155 6.75 -15.68 -16.77
CA ILE A 155 6.64 -14.43 -16.04
C ILE A 155 7.75 -14.34 -14.98
N SER A 156 8.39 -13.18 -14.85
CA SER A 156 9.44 -12.99 -13.83
C SER A 156 8.86 -13.01 -12.40
N PRO A 157 9.63 -13.46 -11.40
CA PRO A 157 9.22 -13.41 -9.99
C PRO A 157 8.79 -12.01 -9.54
N GLU A 158 9.46 -10.96 -10.01
CA GLU A 158 9.14 -9.58 -9.67
C GLU A 158 7.77 -9.17 -10.21
N PHE A 159 7.46 -9.54 -11.45
CA PHE A 159 6.16 -9.26 -12.05
C PHE A 159 5.04 -10.08 -11.38
N MET A 160 5.31 -11.35 -11.03
CA MET A 160 4.37 -12.16 -10.24
C MET A 160 4.07 -11.53 -8.87
N SER A 161 5.08 -11.05 -8.15
CA SER A 161 4.89 -10.36 -6.87
C SER A 161 4.05 -9.08 -7.02
N MET A 162 4.27 -8.30 -8.08
CA MET A 162 3.46 -7.12 -8.40
C MET A 162 2.00 -7.50 -8.69
N MET A 163 1.76 -8.53 -9.49
CA MET A 163 0.41 -9.04 -9.79
C MET A 163 -0.30 -9.53 -8.54
N ILE A 164 0.38 -10.27 -7.66
CA ILE A 164 -0.18 -10.71 -6.38
C ILE A 164 -0.60 -9.50 -5.55
N PHE A 165 0.30 -8.53 -5.36
CA PHE A 165 0.01 -7.35 -4.54
C PHE A 165 -1.18 -6.55 -5.09
N THR A 166 -1.18 -6.25 -6.38
CA THR A 166 -2.26 -5.48 -7.02
C THR A 166 -3.61 -6.20 -6.98
N THR A 167 -3.64 -7.51 -7.26
CA THR A 167 -4.87 -8.31 -7.18
C THR A 167 -5.41 -8.38 -5.76
N VAL A 168 -4.54 -8.55 -4.77
CA VAL A 168 -4.95 -8.61 -3.36
C VAL A 168 -5.43 -7.25 -2.86
N ALA A 169 -4.77 -6.15 -3.25
CA ALA A 169 -5.22 -4.80 -2.93
C ALA A 169 -6.59 -4.49 -3.56
N ARG A 170 -6.87 -4.99 -4.77
CA ARG A 170 -8.19 -4.91 -5.40
C ARG A 170 -9.26 -5.71 -4.63
N ILE A 171 -8.95 -6.95 -4.23
CA ILE A 171 -9.85 -7.78 -3.39
C ILE A 171 -10.16 -7.06 -2.08
N MET A 172 -9.13 -6.48 -1.44
CA MET A 172 -9.26 -5.68 -0.23
C MET A 172 -10.23 -4.50 -0.43
N CYS A 173 -10.08 -3.73 -1.52
CA CYS A 173 -11.00 -2.64 -1.83
C CYS A 173 -12.44 -3.12 -1.99
N ASN A 174 -12.66 -4.24 -2.69
CA ASN A 174 -14.00 -4.82 -2.84
C ASN A 174 -14.59 -5.27 -1.49
N LEU A 175 -13.82 -5.95 -0.64
CA LEU A 175 -14.27 -6.43 0.67
C LEU A 175 -14.62 -5.28 1.62
N TYR A 176 -13.85 -4.19 1.57
CA TYR A 176 -14.05 -3.02 2.42
C TYR A 176 -14.88 -1.91 1.78
N LYS A 177 -15.45 -2.15 0.59
CA LYS A 177 -16.26 -1.18 -0.16
C LYS A 177 -15.54 0.16 -0.36
N ILE A 178 -14.24 0.10 -0.65
CA ILE A 178 -13.44 1.25 -1.04
C ILE A 178 -13.67 1.45 -2.54
N ASP A 179 -14.47 2.45 -2.89
CA ASP A 179 -14.79 2.75 -4.27
C ASP A 179 -13.88 3.86 -4.79
N LEU A 180 -12.92 3.50 -5.66
CA LEU A 180 -12.03 4.49 -6.26
C LEU A 180 -12.79 5.34 -7.30
N PRO A 181 -12.46 6.63 -7.42
CA PRO A 181 -13.06 7.49 -8.43
C PRO A 181 -12.76 6.99 -9.84
N LYS A 182 -13.58 7.40 -10.81
CA LYS A 182 -13.25 7.19 -12.23
C LYS A 182 -12.27 8.27 -12.69
N LEU A 183 -11.36 7.93 -13.60
CA LEU A 183 -10.47 8.91 -14.23
C LEU A 183 -11.23 9.76 -15.27
N ASN A 184 -12.18 9.17 -16.00
CA ASN A 184 -13.15 9.81 -16.90
C ASN A 184 -14.46 8.99 -17.04
N GLU A 185 -15.45 9.52 -17.77
CA GLU A 185 -16.79 8.91 -17.91
C GLU A 185 -16.89 7.78 -18.96
N GLU A 186 -15.89 7.60 -19.85
CA GLU A 186 -16.07 6.86 -21.12
C GLU A 186 -15.60 5.39 -21.13
N MET A 187 -14.99 4.88 -20.06
CA MET A 187 -14.56 3.46 -19.97
C MET A 187 -14.70 2.86 -18.56
N ASP A 188 -14.48 1.54 -18.44
CA ASP A 188 -14.32 0.80 -17.17
C ASP A 188 -12.99 1.18 -16.46
N GLU A 189 -12.78 2.49 -16.27
CA GLU A 189 -11.49 3.07 -15.87
C GLU A 189 -11.16 2.88 -14.40
N LYS A 190 -12.09 2.38 -13.59
CA LYS A 190 -11.78 2.00 -12.21
C LYS A 190 -10.67 0.96 -12.19
N GLU A 191 -10.69 0.00 -13.12
CA GLU A 191 -9.61 -1.00 -13.27
C GLU A 191 -8.29 -0.38 -13.70
N VAL A 192 -8.32 0.67 -14.53
CA VAL A 192 -7.12 1.41 -14.93
C VAL A 192 -6.52 2.13 -13.73
N LEU A 193 -7.35 2.84 -12.95
CA LEU A 193 -6.90 3.53 -11.74
C LEU A 193 -6.34 2.56 -10.70
N TYR A 194 -7.00 1.43 -10.47
CA TYR A 194 -6.50 0.37 -9.59
C TYR A 194 -5.10 -0.08 -10.01
N ARG A 195 -4.89 -0.33 -11.31
CA ARG A 195 -3.60 -0.75 -11.84
C ARG A 195 -2.55 0.34 -11.66
N ILE A 196 -2.84 1.58 -12.04
CA ILE A 196 -1.89 2.70 -11.96
C ILE A 196 -1.48 2.93 -10.49
N LEU A 197 -2.45 3.09 -9.60
CA LEU A 197 -2.21 3.37 -8.18
C LEU A 197 -1.46 2.22 -7.51
N PHE A 198 -1.94 0.98 -7.62
CA PHE A 198 -1.33 -0.13 -6.90
C PHE A 198 -0.01 -0.60 -7.51
N ASN A 199 0.21 -0.46 -8.82
CA ASN A 199 1.55 -0.66 -9.39
C ASN A 199 2.52 0.42 -8.90
N GLY A 200 2.07 1.68 -8.84
CA GLY A 200 2.86 2.80 -8.31
C GLY A 200 3.22 2.61 -6.84
N LEU A 201 2.26 2.19 -6.02
CA LEU A 201 2.49 1.83 -4.62
C LEU A 201 3.41 0.61 -4.48
N TYR A 202 3.21 -0.45 -5.25
CA TYR A 202 4.11 -1.61 -5.23
C TYR A 202 5.56 -1.22 -5.53
N ASN A 203 5.76 -0.39 -6.56
CA ASN A 203 7.08 0.12 -6.93
C ASN A 203 7.69 0.95 -5.80
N THR A 204 6.92 1.90 -5.25
CA THR A 204 7.32 2.74 -4.13
C THR A 204 7.73 1.89 -2.91
N LEU A 205 6.91 0.91 -2.54
CA LEU A 205 7.21 0.03 -1.41
C LEU A 205 8.45 -0.84 -1.66
N THR A 206 8.65 -1.28 -2.90
CA THR A 206 9.79 -2.12 -3.29
C THR A 206 11.10 -1.33 -3.29
N VAL A 207 11.17 -0.22 -4.02
CA VAL A 207 12.40 0.57 -4.21
C VAL A 207 12.93 1.11 -2.88
N ASN A 208 12.03 1.38 -1.93
CA ASN A 208 12.38 1.89 -0.61
C ASN A 208 12.45 0.81 0.48
N ASN A 209 12.34 -0.48 0.12
CA ASN A 209 12.35 -1.61 1.05
C ASN A 209 11.30 -1.50 2.19
N LEU A 210 10.14 -0.90 1.89
CA LEU A 210 9.12 -0.58 2.89
C LEU A 210 8.21 -1.76 3.25
N PHE A 211 8.13 -2.80 2.41
CA PHE A 211 7.43 -4.03 2.79
C PHE A 211 8.01 -4.64 4.07
N ASN A 212 9.33 -4.73 4.13
CA ASN A 212 10.04 -5.21 5.32
C ASN A 212 9.87 -4.24 6.49
N PHE A 213 9.81 -2.94 6.23
CA PHE A 213 9.63 -1.91 7.26
C PHE A 213 8.28 -2.04 7.97
N PHE A 214 7.20 -2.19 7.22
CA PHE A 214 5.82 -2.31 7.74
C PHE A 214 5.46 -3.72 8.22
N TYR A 215 6.37 -4.69 8.17
CA TYR A 215 6.08 -6.04 8.64
C TYR A 215 5.93 -6.08 10.17
N LYS A 216 4.84 -6.68 10.66
CA LYS A 216 4.47 -6.72 12.09
C LYS A 216 5.52 -7.35 13.02
N GLY A 217 6.40 -8.19 12.47
CA GLY A 217 7.57 -8.71 13.19
C GLY A 217 8.42 -7.60 13.84
N ASN A 218 8.31 -6.35 13.38
CA ASN A 218 9.10 -5.21 13.83
C ASN A 218 8.45 -4.33 14.91
N TYR A 219 7.17 -4.54 15.27
CA TYR A 219 6.46 -3.63 16.20
C TYR A 219 5.32 -4.30 16.98
N ASN A 220 5.52 -5.55 17.41
CA ASN A 220 4.58 -6.37 18.22
C ASN A 220 4.23 -5.82 19.62
N GLU A 221 4.24 -4.52 19.83
CA GLU A 221 3.58 -3.87 20.95
C GLU A 221 2.09 -3.76 20.64
N ARG A 222 1.38 -4.90 20.69
CA ARG A 222 -0.08 -4.88 20.72
C ARG A 222 -0.51 -4.19 22.01
N TYR A 223 -1.40 -3.20 21.87
CA TYR A 223 -2.21 -2.66 22.95
C TYR A 223 -2.66 -3.79 23.90
N VAL A 224 -2.23 -3.68 25.16
CA VAL A 224 -2.94 -4.21 26.33
C VAL A 224 -3.89 -3.12 26.79
#